data_AF-A0A0B1T679-F1
#
_entry.id   AF-A0A0B1T679-F1
#
_cell.length_a   1.000
_cell.length_b   1.000
_cell.length_c   1.000
_cell.angle_alpha   90.00
_cell.angle_beta   90.00
_cell.angle_gamma   90.00
#
_symmetry.space_group_name_H-M   'P 1'
#
loop_
_entity.id
_entity.type
_entity.pdbx_description
1 polymer ?
#
loop_
_entity_poly.entity_id
_entity_poly.type
_entity_poly.pdbx_seq_one_letter_code
_entity_poly.pdbx_strand_id
1 'polypeptide(L)'
;MKTSHVASILGGTGKVWAMDRSEDRVAIMNQILEECGVENASVFHGDFLKTDVTDKKFSKVEYAIVDPPCSGSGMVKRMDELTGGNADKARLAKLKNLQFPNLQRAVYSTCSVHEEENEQVVDEILLDTYVRQHFRLCSVLPNWTHRGLDTYDFGKDCLRADPVKTLTNGFFVAMFERISESSIDNESKHRKKKRKRPMEAEEHLNSSDDADELKNNEDVADSLEHSDELHPKKKKKHKKKKREESADL
;
A
#
# COMPACT_ATOMS: atom_id res chain seq x y z
N MET A 1 -17.68 11.21 4.37
CA MET A 1 -16.86 12.12 3.54
C MET A 1 -16.44 11.52 2.19
N LYS A 2 -15.72 10.39 2.12
CA LYS A 2 -15.34 9.80 0.81
C LYS A 2 -16.56 9.44 -0.06
N THR A 3 -17.57 8.81 0.54
CA THR A 3 -18.82 8.44 -0.15
C THR A 3 -19.56 9.64 -0.76
N SER A 4 -19.74 10.72 0.01
CA SER A 4 -20.41 11.94 -0.48
C SER A 4 -19.62 12.61 -1.60
N HIS A 5 -18.28 12.61 -1.52
CA HIS A 5 -17.43 13.11 -2.61
C HIS A 5 -17.59 12.31 -3.90
N VAL A 6 -17.60 10.97 -3.84
CA VAL A 6 -17.85 10.13 -5.00
C VAL A 6 -19.24 10.39 -5.58
N ALA A 7 -20.27 10.45 -4.74
CA ALA A 7 -21.63 10.73 -5.17
C ALA A 7 -21.74 12.09 -5.90
N SER A 8 -21.04 13.10 -5.39
CA SER A 8 -20.95 14.43 -6.02
C SER A 8 -20.28 14.38 -7.38
N ILE A 9 -19.15 13.66 -7.52
CA ILE A 9 -18.47 13.47 -8.82
C ILE A 9 -19.40 12.81 -9.84
N LEU A 10 -20.23 11.86 -9.41
CA LEU A 10 -21.20 11.19 -10.28
C LEU A 10 -22.39 12.08 -10.68
N GLY A 11 -22.58 13.25 -10.04
CA GLY A 11 -23.63 14.20 -10.38
C GLY A 11 -25.04 13.61 -10.32
N GLY A 12 -25.30 12.74 -9.33
CA GLY A 12 -26.59 12.05 -9.18
C GLY A 12 -26.82 10.87 -10.15
N THR A 13 -25.88 10.61 -11.07
CA THR A 13 -25.95 9.45 -11.97
C THR A 13 -25.33 8.19 -11.36
N GLY A 14 -25.57 7.02 -11.95
CA GLY A 14 -24.99 5.77 -11.49
C GLY A 14 -25.46 5.34 -10.09
N LYS A 15 -24.64 4.56 -9.40
CA LYS A 15 -24.94 4.04 -8.06
C LYS A 15 -23.68 3.96 -7.21
N VAL A 16 -23.76 4.45 -5.97
CA VAL A 16 -22.72 4.29 -4.96
C VAL A 16 -23.16 3.24 -3.93
N TRP A 17 -22.33 2.21 -3.75
CA TRP A 17 -22.49 1.23 -2.68
C TRP A 17 -21.46 1.56 -1.58
N ALA A 18 -21.92 1.84 -0.37
CA ALA A 18 -21.06 2.14 0.77
C ALA A 18 -21.29 1.13 1.89
N MET A 19 -20.23 0.68 2.56
CA MET A 19 -20.31 -0.29 3.65
C MET A 19 -19.31 0.04 4.74
N ASP A 20 -19.74 -0.09 6.00
CA ASP A 20 -18.85 -0.06 7.16
C ASP A 20 -19.32 -1.12 8.17
N ARG A 21 -18.38 -1.65 8.95
CA ARG A 21 -18.63 -2.66 9.99
C ARG A 21 -19.15 -2.03 11.28
N SER A 22 -18.98 -0.73 11.47
CA SER A 22 -19.48 0.01 12.63
C SER A 22 -20.85 0.60 12.34
N GLU A 23 -21.84 0.16 13.11
CA GLU A 23 -23.21 0.67 13.04
C GLU A 23 -23.26 2.20 13.27
N ASP A 24 -22.55 2.71 14.28
CA ASP A 24 -22.46 4.15 14.55
C ASP A 24 -21.93 4.94 13.35
N ARG A 25 -20.88 4.43 12.68
CA ARG A 25 -20.33 5.07 11.48
C ARG A 25 -21.30 5.03 10.30
N VAL A 26 -22.09 3.97 10.17
CA VAL A 26 -23.16 3.88 9.17
C VAL A 26 -24.25 4.92 9.45
N ALA A 27 -24.68 5.07 10.70
CA ALA A 27 -25.66 6.08 11.08
C ALA A 27 -25.18 7.50 10.76
N ILE A 28 -23.94 7.84 11.16
CA ILE A 28 -23.31 9.13 10.83
C ILE A 28 -23.18 9.32 9.31
N MET A 29 -22.82 8.27 8.57
CA MET A 29 -22.70 8.35 7.12
C MET A 29 -24.04 8.63 6.45
N ASN A 30 -25.13 7.98 6.90
CA ASN A 30 -26.47 8.25 6.39
C ASN A 30 -26.88 9.70 6.62
N GLN A 31 -26.67 10.22 7.84
CA GLN A 31 -26.95 11.62 8.16
C GLN A 31 -26.18 12.58 7.23
N ILE A 32 -24.87 12.37 7.05
CA ILE A 32 -24.04 13.22 6.17
C ILE A 32 -24.54 13.15 4.71
N LEU A 33 -24.92 11.97 4.23
CA LEU A 33 -25.40 11.81 2.85
C LEU A 33 -26.75 12.50 2.65
N GLU A 34 -27.64 12.43 3.64
CA GLU A 34 -28.93 13.13 3.64
C GLU A 34 -28.74 14.65 3.66
N GLU A 35 -27.89 15.17 4.55
CA GLU A 35 -27.55 16.60 4.60
C GLU A 35 -26.88 17.10 3.30
N CYS A 36 -26.15 16.22 2.60
CA CYS A 36 -25.56 16.53 1.29
C CYS A 36 -26.52 16.35 0.11
N GLY A 37 -27.77 15.92 0.33
CA GLY A 37 -28.74 15.65 -0.74
C GLY A 37 -28.35 14.50 -1.67
N VAL A 38 -27.62 13.50 -1.17
CA VAL A 38 -27.16 12.36 -1.97
C VAL A 38 -28.25 11.30 -2.09
N GLU A 39 -28.82 11.15 -3.29
CA GLU A 39 -29.89 10.18 -3.56
C GLU A 39 -29.40 8.86 -4.19
N ASN A 40 -28.25 8.88 -4.87
CA ASN A 40 -27.72 7.74 -5.62
C ASN A 40 -26.83 6.80 -4.79
N ALA A 41 -26.78 6.94 -3.47
CA ALA A 41 -26.00 6.09 -2.57
C ALA A 41 -26.87 5.08 -1.81
N SER A 42 -26.33 3.90 -1.52
CA SER A 42 -26.91 2.95 -0.56
C SER A 42 -25.85 2.51 0.43
N VAL A 43 -26.13 2.70 1.72
CA VAL A 43 -25.22 2.39 2.82
C VAL A 43 -25.63 1.07 3.48
N PHE A 44 -24.64 0.22 3.78
CA PHE A 44 -24.82 -1.09 4.42
C PHE A 44 -24.00 -1.16 5.69
N HIS A 45 -24.63 -1.66 6.76
CA HIS A 45 -23.89 -2.14 7.92
C HIS A 45 -23.47 -3.58 7.66
N GLY A 46 -22.16 -3.84 7.64
CA GLY A 46 -21.65 -5.18 7.38
C GLY A 46 -20.14 -5.28 7.31
N ASP A 47 -19.66 -6.52 7.38
CA ASP A 47 -18.26 -6.84 7.14
C ASP A 47 -18.05 -7.09 5.64
N PHE A 48 -17.32 -6.19 4.98
CA PHE A 48 -17.01 -6.34 3.56
C PHE A 48 -16.31 -7.67 3.26
N LEU A 49 -15.50 -8.18 4.18
CA LEU A 49 -14.79 -9.45 4.02
C LEU A 49 -15.74 -10.66 3.98
N LYS A 50 -16.97 -10.49 4.44
CA LYS A 50 -18.03 -11.53 4.40
C LYS A 50 -19.06 -11.26 3.31
N THR A 51 -18.94 -10.16 2.59
CA THR A 51 -19.84 -9.81 1.49
C THR A 51 -19.54 -10.69 0.28
N ASP A 52 -20.60 -11.17 -0.37
CA ASP A 52 -20.53 -11.82 -1.67
C ASP A 52 -20.48 -10.74 -2.76
N VAL A 53 -19.28 -10.51 -3.29
CA VAL A 53 -19.02 -9.53 -4.36
C VAL A 53 -19.53 -10.00 -5.72
N THR A 54 -19.99 -11.25 -5.84
CA THR A 54 -20.57 -11.83 -7.05
C THR A 54 -22.09 -11.72 -7.12
N ASP A 55 -22.73 -11.23 -6.05
CA ASP A 55 -24.16 -10.91 -6.02
C ASP A 55 -24.52 -10.01 -7.22
N LYS A 56 -25.63 -10.32 -7.90
CA LYS A 56 -26.13 -9.60 -9.08
C LYS A 56 -26.23 -8.09 -8.84
N LYS A 57 -26.50 -7.63 -7.61
CA LYS A 57 -26.57 -6.19 -7.30
C LYS A 57 -25.23 -5.47 -7.50
N PHE A 58 -24.12 -6.18 -7.36
CA PHE A 58 -22.77 -5.66 -7.56
C PHE A 58 -22.21 -5.92 -8.96
N SER A 59 -22.96 -6.59 -9.84
CA SER A 59 -22.51 -6.92 -11.19
C SER A 59 -22.09 -5.70 -12.02
N LYS A 60 -22.61 -4.51 -11.72
CA LYS A 60 -22.27 -3.26 -12.42
C LYS A 60 -21.18 -2.43 -11.72
N VAL A 61 -20.54 -2.98 -10.69
CA VAL A 61 -19.45 -2.28 -9.98
C VAL A 61 -18.18 -2.32 -10.84
N GLU A 62 -17.81 -1.15 -11.36
CA GLU A 62 -16.60 -0.95 -12.16
C GLU A 62 -15.47 -0.26 -11.37
N TYR A 63 -15.81 0.41 -10.27
CA TYR A 63 -14.87 1.20 -9.48
C TYR A 63 -15.01 0.87 -7.99
N ALA A 64 -13.88 0.74 -7.30
CA ALA A 64 -13.85 0.51 -5.85
C ALA A 64 -12.91 1.49 -5.14
N ILE A 65 -13.31 1.95 -3.95
CA ILE A 65 -12.43 2.66 -3.01
C ILE A 65 -12.34 1.83 -1.74
N VAL A 66 -11.12 1.49 -1.37
CA VAL A 66 -10.78 0.64 -0.23
C VAL A 66 -9.99 1.47 0.76
N ASP A 67 -10.68 1.95 1.80
CA ASP A 67 -10.11 2.77 2.86
C ASP A 67 -10.32 2.04 4.20
N PRO A 68 -9.51 1.01 4.49
CA PRO A 68 -9.71 0.21 5.70
C PRO A 68 -9.30 1.00 6.94
N PRO A 69 -9.72 0.54 8.13
CA PRO A 69 -9.16 1.03 9.38
C PRO A 69 -7.63 0.98 9.36
N CYS A 70 -7.01 2.09 9.76
CA CYS A 70 -5.57 2.30 9.91
C CYS A 70 -5.25 2.69 11.35
N SER A 71 -3.98 2.63 11.73
CA SER A 71 -3.48 3.17 13.01
C SER A 71 -3.84 4.64 13.23
N GLY A 72 -4.03 5.40 12.14
CA GLY A 72 -4.28 6.84 12.22
C GLY A 72 -3.04 7.67 12.52
N SER A 73 -1.85 7.08 12.40
CA SER A 73 -0.57 7.72 12.69
C SER A 73 -0.28 8.97 11.85
N GLY A 74 -0.91 9.13 10.69
CA GLY A 74 -0.78 10.31 9.85
C GLY A 74 -1.64 11.51 10.27
N MET A 75 -2.60 11.34 11.18
CA MET A 75 -3.48 12.45 11.58
C MET A 75 -2.81 13.32 12.65
N VAL A 76 -2.55 14.60 12.32
CA VAL A 76 -1.89 15.57 13.21
C VAL A 76 -2.60 15.70 14.57
N LYS A 77 -3.94 15.59 14.60
CA LYS A 77 -4.75 15.67 15.83
C LYS A 77 -4.73 14.41 16.71
N ARG A 78 -4.23 13.27 16.21
CA ARG A 78 -4.20 11.98 16.94
C ARG A 78 -2.78 11.50 17.28
N MET A 79 -1.74 12.24 16.89
CA MET A 79 -0.36 11.93 17.30
C MET A 79 -0.18 11.93 18.82
N ASP A 80 -1.02 12.64 19.57
CA ASP A 80 -0.98 12.69 21.04
C ASP A 80 -1.63 11.47 21.74
N GLU A 81 -2.37 10.60 21.02
CA GLU A 81 -3.17 9.51 21.61
C GLU A 81 -2.89 8.12 20.98
N LEU A 82 -1.67 7.89 20.46
CA LEU A 82 -1.32 6.64 19.76
C LEU A 82 -1.56 5.38 20.61
N THR A 83 -2.71 4.76 20.42
CA THR A 83 -3.01 3.38 20.82
C THR A 83 -2.76 2.48 19.63
N GLY A 84 -1.73 1.65 19.75
CA GLY A 84 -1.33 0.68 18.74
C GLY A 84 -2.48 -0.28 18.40
N GLY A 85 -3.03 -0.13 17.20
CA GLY A 85 -3.92 -1.12 16.60
C GLY A 85 -3.08 -2.28 16.07
N ASN A 86 -3.27 -3.48 16.64
CA ASN A 86 -2.63 -4.72 16.17
C ASN A 86 -2.93 -4.95 14.68
N ALA A 87 -1.97 -4.63 13.84
CA ALA A 87 -2.02 -4.81 12.40
C ALA A 87 -1.66 -6.26 12.02
N ASP A 88 -2.35 -7.26 12.58
CA ASP A 88 -2.03 -8.66 12.27
C ASP A 88 -3.27 -9.51 12.00
N LYS A 89 -3.22 -10.21 10.86
CA LYS A 89 -4.19 -11.15 10.23
C LYS A 89 -5.28 -10.61 9.31
N ALA A 90 -5.59 -9.31 9.26
CA ALA A 90 -6.58 -8.77 8.32
C ALA A 90 -6.01 -8.26 6.98
N ARG A 91 -4.68 -8.23 6.80
CA ARG A 91 -4.00 -7.62 5.64
C ARG A 91 -4.38 -8.28 4.30
N LEU A 92 -4.34 -9.61 4.22
CA LEU A 92 -4.69 -10.39 3.03
C LEU A 92 -6.17 -10.33 2.61
N ALA A 93 -7.06 -9.93 3.53
CA ALA A 93 -8.48 -9.85 3.23
C ALA A 93 -8.84 -8.68 2.28
N LYS A 94 -7.88 -7.77 2.04
CA LYS A 94 -8.00 -6.61 1.15
C LYS A 94 -8.13 -6.99 -0.34
N LEU A 95 -7.74 -8.21 -0.71
CA LEU A 95 -7.89 -8.76 -2.06
C LEU A 95 -9.34 -8.93 -2.51
N LYS A 96 -10.30 -9.10 -1.57
CA LYS A 96 -11.72 -9.25 -1.93
C LYS A 96 -12.26 -8.07 -2.74
N ASN A 97 -11.69 -6.88 -2.56
CA ASN A 97 -12.09 -5.70 -3.30
C ASN A 97 -11.70 -5.75 -4.78
N LEU A 98 -10.68 -6.55 -5.15
CA LEU A 98 -10.23 -6.71 -6.53
C LEU A 98 -10.98 -7.82 -7.28
N GLN A 99 -11.91 -8.50 -6.61
CA GLN A 99 -12.62 -9.67 -7.14
C GLN A 99 -14.01 -9.33 -7.70
N PHE A 100 -14.43 -8.06 -7.74
CA PHE A 100 -15.65 -7.69 -8.44
C PHE A 100 -15.52 -8.03 -9.93
N PRO A 101 -16.52 -8.70 -10.54
CA PRO A 101 -16.38 -9.29 -11.86
C PRO A 101 -16.06 -8.26 -12.96
N ASN A 102 -16.64 -7.07 -12.87
CA ASN A 102 -16.49 -6.00 -13.86
C ASN A 102 -15.59 -4.85 -13.39
N LEU A 103 -14.81 -5.05 -12.33
CA LEU A 103 -13.93 -4.03 -11.78
C LEU A 103 -12.89 -3.58 -12.82
N GLN A 104 -12.85 -2.27 -13.06
CA GLN A 104 -11.89 -1.60 -13.93
C GLN A 104 -10.81 -0.90 -13.12
N ARG A 105 -11.16 -0.25 -12.00
CA ARG A 105 -10.15 0.38 -11.12
C ARG A 105 -10.50 0.22 -9.65
N ALA A 106 -9.47 0.10 -8.84
CA ALA A 106 -9.59 0.13 -7.39
C ALA A 106 -8.54 1.07 -6.80
N VAL A 107 -8.95 1.88 -5.84
CA VAL A 107 -8.05 2.73 -5.06
C VAL A 107 -7.94 2.15 -3.66
N TYR A 108 -6.72 1.88 -3.23
CA TYR A 108 -6.39 1.60 -1.84
C TYR A 108 -5.86 2.87 -1.18
N SER A 109 -6.36 3.22 0.01
CA SER A 109 -5.85 4.35 0.77
C SER A 109 -5.78 4.09 2.26
N THR A 110 -4.86 4.77 2.94
CA THR A 110 -4.82 4.80 4.40
C THR A 110 -4.46 6.19 4.92
N CYS A 111 -4.77 6.40 6.19
CA CYS A 111 -4.38 7.54 7.00
C CYS A 111 -3.08 7.31 7.81
N SER A 112 -2.19 6.43 7.33
CA SER A 112 -0.99 5.99 8.03
C SER A 112 0.29 6.44 7.34
N VAL A 113 1.34 6.68 8.12
CA VAL A 113 2.71 6.89 7.63
C VAL A 113 3.53 5.60 7.58
N HIS A 114 3.04 4.52 8.19
CA HIS A 114 3.73 3.24 8.36
C HIS A 114 3.68 2.41 7.07
N GLU A 115 4.84 1.89 6.64
CA GLU A 115 4.94 1.05 5.44
C GLU A 115 4.17 -0.27 5.57
N GLU A 116 4.03 -0.78 6.80
CA GLU A 116 3.30 -2.00 7.14
C GLU A 116 1.81 -1.92 6.79
N GLU A 117 1.26 -0.71 6.78
CA GLU A 117 -0.12 -0.43 6.39
C GLU A 117 -0.23 0.03 4.93
N ASN A 118 0.89 0.30 4.27
CA ASN A 118 0.97 0.98 2.98
C ASN A 118 1.65 0.09 1.94
N GLU A 119 2.95 0.29 1.69
CA GLU A 119 3.71 -0.42 0.66
C GLU A 119 3.74 -1.93 0.89
N GLN A 120 3.90 -2.40 2.14
CA GLN A 120 3.88 -3.85 2.42
C GLN A 120 2.54 -4.48 2.03
N VAL A 121 1.43 -3.77 2.23
CA VAL A 121 0.10 -4.25 1.81
C VAL A 121 -0.01 -4.28 0.28
N VAL A 122 0.51 -3.26 -0.39
CA VAL A 122 0.52 -3.21 -1.86
C VAL A 122 1.40 -4.33 -2.43
N ASP A 123 2.56 -4.58 -1.84
CA ASP A 123 3.46 -5.66 -2.20
C ASP A 123 2.78 -7.03 -2.03
N GLU A 124 2.15 -7.29 -0.88
CA GLU A 124 1.34 -8.49 -0.63
C GLU A 124 0.22 -8.66 -1.69
N ILE A 125 -0.49 -7.59 -2.04
CA ILE A 125 -1.54 -7.62 -3.07
C ILE A 125 -0.95 -7.95 -4.45
N LEU A 126 0.20 -7.37 -4.79
CA LEU A 126 0.91 -7.67 -6.02
C LEU A 126 1.56 -9.05 -6.03
N LEU A 127 1.66 -9.73 -4.89
CA LEU A 127 2.11 -11.13 -4.85
C LEU A 127 1.04 -12.13 -5.28
N ASP A 128 -0.24 -11.72 -5.28
CA ASP A 128 -1.37 -12.55 -5.67
C ASP A 128 -1.39 -12.84 -7.19
N THR A 129 -1.53 -14.11 -7.56
CA THR A 129 -1.50 -14.55 -8.97
C THR A 129 -2.62 -13.94 -9.80
N TYR A 130 -3.84 -13.84 -9.25
CA TYR A 130 -4.96 -13.27 -9.98
C TYR A 130 -4.73 -11.77 -10.22
N VAL A 131 -4.32 -11.04 -9.18
CA VAL A 131 -4.05 -9.61 -9.29
C VAL A 131 -2.95 -9.34 -10.31
N ARG A 132 -1.81 -10.04 -10.27
CA ARG A 132 -0.71 -9.85 -11.24
C ARG A 132 -1.15 -10.07 -12.69
N GLN A 133 -2.10 -10.97 -12.93
CA GLN A 133 -2.57 -11.30 -14.28
C GLN A 133 -3.62 -10.32 -14.80
N HIS A 134 -4.38 -9.69 -13.91
CA HIS A 134 -5.57 -8.91 -14.30
C HIS A 134 -5.46 -7.42 -13.98
N PHE A 135 -4.54 -7.00 -13.12
CA PHE A 135 -4.40 -5.63 -12.66
C PHE A 135 -2.94 -5.19 -12.66
N ARG A 136 -2.73 -3.89 -12.81
CA ARG A 136 -1.44 -3.21 -12.64
C ARG A 136 -1.61 -1.99 -11.75
N LEU A 137 -0.54 -1.55 -11.10
CA LEU A 137 -0.52 -0.23 -10.49
C LEU A 137 -0.46 0.84 -11.59
N CYS A 138 -1.12 1.97 -11.32
CA CYS A 138 -1.17 3.10 -12.22
C CYS A 138 -0.80 4.37 -11.48
N SER A 139 0.27 5.04 -11.95
CA SER A 139 0.69 6.34 -11.45
C SER A 139 -0.37 7.40 -11.73
N VAL A 140 -1.01 7.87 -10.66
CA VAL A 140 -1.96 8.98 -10.68
C VAL A 140 -1.32 10.28 -10.21
N LEU A 141 -2.02 11.40 -10.45
CA LEU A 141 -1.62 12.74 -10.02
C LEU A 141 -0.13 13.02 -10.31
N PRO A 142 0.27 13.16 -11.59
CA PRO A 142 1.68 13.27 -11.97
C PRO A 142 2.38 14.48 -11.34
N ASN A 143 1.63 15.53 -10.99
CA ASN A 143 2.14 16.73 -10.32
C ASN A 143 2.33 16.53 -8.81
N TRP A 144 1.83 15.43 -8.24
CA TRP A 144 2.03 15.09 -6.84
C TRP A 144 3.41 14.43 -6.68
N THR A 145 4.34 15.18 -6.09
CA THR A 145 5.76 14.81 -6.03
C THR A 145 6.09 13.83 -4.90
N HIS A 146 5.30 13.81 -3.83
CA HIS A 146 5.54 12.90 -2.72
C HIS A 146 4.98 11.50 -3.03
N ARG A 147 5.86 10.59 -3.42
CA ARG A 147 5.52 9.22 -3.83
C ARG A 147 5.73 8.21 -2.70
N GLY A 148 5.41 6.94 -2.97
CA GLY A 148 5.75 5.82 -2.09
C GLY A 148 7.26 5.63 -1.92
N LEU A 149 7.64 4.75 -1.00
CA LEU A 149 9.05 4.48 -0.69
C LEU A 149 9.81 3.88 -1.88
N ASP A 150 11.04 4.34 -2.09
CA ASP A 150 11.95 3.93 -3.16
C ASP A 150 12.54 2.53 -2.98
N THR A 151 12.41 1.95 -1.79
CA THR A 151 12.70 0.53 -1.49
C THR A 151 11.78 -0.44 -2.21
N TYR A 152 10.66 0.04 -2.79
CA TYR A 152 9.72 -0.76 -3.57
C TYR A 152 9.75 -0.33 -5.04
N ASP A 153 9.86 -1.28 -5.97
CA ASP A 153 9.91 -1.01 -7.42
C ASP A 153 8.70 -0.20 -7.92
N PHE A 154 7.54 -0.39 -7.28
CA PHE A 154 6.29 0.31 -7.56
C PHE A 154 6.09 1.60 -6.77
N GLY A 155 7.02 1.96 -5.86
CA GLY A 155 6.85 3.10 -4.96
C GLY A 155 6.55 4.41 -5.68
N LYS A 156 7.16 4.59 -6.86
CA LYS A 156 6.89 5.72 -7.76
C LYS A 156 5.45 5.77 -8.26
N ASP A 157 4.70 4.68 -8.28
CA ASP A 157 3.30 4.62 -8.74
C ASP A 157 2.31 4.89 -7.60
N CYS A 158 2.78 4.86 -6.35
CA CYS A 158 2.02 5.23 -5.16
C CYS A 158 2.19 6.71 -4.80
N LEU A 159 1.25 7.24 -4.03
CA LEU A 159 1.30 8.58 -3.45
C LEU A 159 1.43 8.50 -1.94
N ARG A 160 2.27 9.36 -1.37
CA ARG A 160 2.31 9.65 0.06
C ARG A 160 1.99 11.11 0.31
N ALA A 161 1.46 11.41 1.48
CA ALA A 161 1.24 12.76 1.97
C ALA A 161 1.78 12.85 3.39
N ASP A 162 2.27 14.02 3.79
CA ASP A 162 2.69 14.29 5.17
C ASP A 162 2.63 15.80 5.48
N PRO A 163 2.55 16.18 6.77
CA PRO A 163 2.40 17.58 7.15
C PRO A 163 3.55 18.50 6.70
N VAL A 164 4.76 17.97 6.60
CA VAL A 164 5.97 18.75 6.29
C VAL A 164 6.08 19.01 4.79
N LYS A 165 5.90 17.98 3.96
CA LYS A 165 6.12 18.10 2.51
C LYS A 165 4.88 18.55 1.75
N THR A 166 3.71 18.09 2.17
CA THR A 166 2.46 18.28 1.38
C THR A 166 1.45 19.17 2.08
N LEU A 167 1.75 19.65 3.30
CA LEU A 167 0.88 20.52 4.09
C LEU A 167 -0.50 19.89 4.36
N THR A 168 -0.55 18.56 4.44
CA THR A 168 -1.75 17.76 4.70
C THR A 168 -1.50 16.78 5.84
N ASN A 169 -2.53 16.07 6.28
CA ASN A 169 -2.31 14.88 7.10
C ASN A 169 -1.46 13.83 6.35
N GLY A 170 -0.82 12.97 7.13
CA GLY A 170 -0.21 11.75 6.65
C GLY A 170 -1.24 10.85 5.94
N PHE A 171 -0.95 10.47 4.70
CA PHE A 171 -1.86 9.70 3.88
C PHE A 171 -1.11 8.86 2.84
N PHE A 172 -1.69 7.76 2.42
CA PHE A 172 -1.16 6.90 1.37
C PHE A 172 -2.24 6.53 0.36
N VAL A 173 -1.87 6.45 -0.92
CA VAL A 173 -2.78 6.05 -2.01
C VAL A 173 -2.06 5.16 -3.02
N ALA A 174 -2.70 4.05 -3.41
CA ALA A 174 -2.30 3.20 -4.52
C ALA A 174 -3.51 2.92 -5.42
N MET A 175 -3.37 3.10 -6.75
CA MET A 175 -4.44 2.82 -7.71
C MET A 175 -4.10 1.60 -8.56
N PHE A 176 -4.98 0.61 -8.53
CA PHE A 176 -4.96 -0.56 -9.40
C PHE A 176 -5.90 -0.32 -10.58
N GLU A 177 -5.45 -0.67 -11.78
CA GLU A 177 -6.22 -0.62 -13.01
C GLU A 177 -6.21 -1.98 -13.70
N ARG A 178 -7.37 -2.43 -14.17
CA ARG A 178 -7.54 -3.69 -14.90
C ARG A 178 -6.74 -3.61 -16.20
N ILE A 179 -5.97 -4.64 -16.48
CA ILE A 179 -5.23 -4.79 -17.73
C ILE A 179 -6.26 -5.07 -18.84
N SER A 180 -6.40 -4.13 -19.78
CA SER A 180 -7.15 -4.37 -21.00
C SER A 180 -6.38 -5.32 -21.93
N GLU A 181 -7.08 -6.16 -22.67
CA GLU A 181 -6.45 -7.03 -23.70
C GLU A 181 -5.63 -6.22 -24.72
N SER A 182 -6.03 -4.98 -25.00
CA SER A 182 -5.30 -4.06 -25.89
C SER A 182 -3.94 -3.60 -25.36
N SER A 183 -3.67 -3.73 -24.05
CA SER A 183 -2.41 -3.31 -23.43
C SER A 183 -1.31 -4.37 -23.53
N ILE A 184 -1.69 -5.65 -23.66
CA ILE A 184 -0.77 -6.80 -23.71
C ILE A 184 0.07 -6.79 -25.00
N ASP A 185 -0.50 -6.28 -26.10
CA ASP A 185 0.17 -6.18 -27.40
C ASP A 185 1.25 -5.09 -27.44
N ASN A 186 1.12 -4.02 -26.65
CA ASN A 186 2.09 -2.92 -26.67
C ASN A 186 3.35 -3.23 -25.86
N GLU A 187 3.21 -3.95 -24.73
CA GLU A 187 4.34 -4.35 -23.91
C GLU A 187 5.18 -5.46 -24.58
N SER A 188 4.52 -6.42 -25.22
CA SER A 188 5.17 -7.51 -25.98
C SER A 188 5.89 -7.02 -27.24
N LYS A 189 5.40 -5.94 -27.89
CA LYS A 189 6.12 -5.23 -28.95
C LYS A 189 7.36 -4.49 -28.44
N HIS A 190 7.28 -3.86 -27.25
CA HIS A 190 8.42 -3.15 -26.66
C HIS A 190 9.54 -4.10 -26.20
N ARG A 191 9.17 -5.26 -25.61
CA ARG A 191 10.13 -6.34 -25.27
C ARG A 191 10.79 -6.97 -26.49
N LYS A 192 10.06 -7.16 -27.60
CA LYS A 192 10.63 -7.66 -28.87
C LYS A 192 11.56 -6.66 -29.55
N LYS A 193 11.30 -5.35 -29.43
CA LYS A 193 12.17 -4.29 -29.96
C LYS A 193 13.51 -4.19 -29.22
N LYS A 194 13.53 -4.42 -27.89
CA LYS A 194 14.78 -4.49 -27.10
C LYS A 194 15.67 -5.69 -27.45
N ARG A 195 15.12 -6.78 -27.99
CA ARG A 195 15.88 -8.00 -28.37
C ARG A 195 16.46 -7.99 -29.79
N LYS A 196 16.12 -6.99 -30.62
CA LYS A 196 16.67 -6.83 -31.98
C LYS A 196 17.58 -5.60 -32.05
N ARG A 197 18.80 -5.70 -31.49
CA ARG A 197 19.93 -4.89 -31.96
C ARG A 197 20.82 -5.81 -32.82
N PRO A 198 21.27 -5.39 -34.01
CA PRO A 198 22.19 -6.20 -34.82
C PRO A 198 23.57 -6.25 -34.16
N MET A 199 24.21 -7.40 -34.30
CA MET A 199 25.61 -7.67 -34.00
C MET A 199 26.41 -7.37 -35.27
N GLU A 200 27.24 -6.32 -35.27
CA GLU A 200 28.26 -6.03 -36.29
C GLU A 200 29.59 -6.07 -35.51
N ALA A 201 30.35 -7.17 -35.61
CA ALA A 201 31.41 -7.47 -36.59
C ALA A 201 32.75 -6.80 -36.21
N GLU A 202 33.68 -7.64 -35.76
CA GLU A 202 35.07 -7.30 -35.44
C GLU A 202 35.88 -6.96 -36.69
N GLU A 203 36.77 -5.97 -36.59
CA GLU A 203 38.00 -5.91 -37.39
C GLU A 203 39.19 -5.55 -36.47
N HIS A 204 40.16 -6.46 -36.44
CA HIS A 204 41.52 -6.27 -35.94
C HIS A 204 42.38 -5.62 -37.04
N LEU A 205 43.34 -4.75 -36.68
CA LEU A 205 44.76 -4.82 -37.10
C LEU A 205 45.64 -3.77 -36.36
N ASN A 206 46.85 -4.21 -36.00
CA ASN A 206 47.86 -3.61 -35.12
C ASN A 206 48.82 -2.60 -35.78
N SER A 207 49.45 -1.73 -34.97
CA SER A 207 50.91 -1.42 -34.91
C SER A 207 51.17 -0.42 -33.75
N SER A 208 51.84 -0.79 -32.64
CA SER A 208 53.31 -0.64 -32.34
C SER A 208 53.78 0.83 -32.36
N ASP A 209 54.55 1.44 -31.45
CA ASP A 209 55.37 1.08 -30.29
C ASP A 209 55.51 2.34 -29.41
N ASP A 210 55.71 2.22 -28.09
CA ASP A 210 56.87 2.76 -27.35
C ASP A 210 56.72 2.62 -25.82
N ALA A 211 57.86 2.42 -25.18
CA ALA A 211 58.08 1.75 -23.90
C ALA A 211 58.31 2.68 -22.69
N ASP A 212 58.44 2.02 -21.53
CA ASP A 212 59.13 2.43 -20.28
C ASP A 212 58.46 3.49 -19.37
N GLU A 213 58.48 3.42 -18.03
CA GLU A 213 59.12 2.54 -17.05
C GLU A 213 58.50 2.82 -15.64
N LEU A 214 58.47 1.79 -14.76
CA LEU A 214 58.78 1.80 -13.31
C LEU A 214 57.99 2.69 -12.30
N LYS A 215 57.29 2.05 -11.33
CA LYS A 215 57.78 1.63 -9.98
C LYS A 215 56.68 1.55 -8.91
N ASN A 216 56.61 0.36 -8.29
CA ASN A 216 56.47 0.00 -6.87
C ASN A 216 55.69 0.89 -5.89
N ASN A 217 54.76 0.29 -5.15
CA ASN A 217 55.03 -0.14 -3.76
C ASN A 217 53.94 -1.09 -3.22
N GLU A 218 54.40 -2.21 -2.69
CA GLU A 218 53.68 -3.12 -1.80
C GLU A 218 53.87 -2.74 -0.32
N ASP A 219 52.88 -3.15 0.48
CA ASP A 219 52.90 -3.55 1.89
C ASP A 219 53.22 -2.56 3.03
N VAL A 220 52.39 -2.60 4.09
CA VAL A 220 52.64 -3.38 5.31
C VAL A 220 51.48 -3.21 6.32
N ALA A 221 51.09 -4.32 6.94
CA ALA A 221 50.16 -4.47 8.05
C ALA A 221 50.85 -4.32 9.42
N ASP A 222 50.09 -3.88 10.43
CA ASP A 222 50.14 -4.29 11.86
C ASP A 222 49.13 -3.40 12.62
N SER A 223 48.57 -3.67 13.81
CA SER A 223 48.13 -4.82 14.62
C SER A 223 47.74 -4.23 15.99
N LEU A 224 47.10 -5.05 16.83
CA LEU A 224 46.94 -4.95 18.31
C LEU A 224 45.66 -4.22 18.79
N GLU A 225 44.61 -4.94 19.22
CA GLU A 225 44.38 -5.61 20.53
C GLU A 225 43.70 -4.64 21.56
N HIS A 226 42.70 -4.98 22.39
CA HIS A 226 42.49 -6.17 23.23
C HIS A 226 41.03 -6.19 23.81
N SER A 227 40.49 -7.41 24.01
CA SER A 227 39.60 -7.96 25.09
C SER A 227 38.39 -7.15 25.67
N ASP A 228 37.27 -7.70 26.16
CA ASP A 228 37.02 -8.90 26.99
C ASP A 228 35.55 -9.41 26.92
N GLU A 229 35.37 -10.70 27.23
CA GLU A 229 34.13 -11.47 27.37
C GLU A 229 33.29 -11.09 28.61
N LEU A 230 31.98 -11.45 28.62
CA LEU A 230 31.34 -12.38 29.59
C LEU A 230 29.79 -12.23 29.64
N HIS A 231 29.08 -13.34 29.38
CA HIS A 231 27.73 -13.68 29.87
C HIS A 231 27.87 -14.77 30.96
N PRO A 232 26.82 -15.28 31.68
CA PRO A 232 25.46 -14.79 32.03
C PRO A 232 25.12 -15.02 33.54
N LYS A 233 23.91 -14.65 34.03
CA LYS A 233 23.16 -15.43 35.06
C LYS A 233 21.72 -14.92 35.37
N LYS A 234 20.88 -15.92 35.70
CA LYS A 234 19.42 -15.89 35.93
C LYS A 234 19.00 -15.58 37.40
N LYS A 235 17.70 -15.29 37.55
CA LYS A 235 16.74 -15.52 38.67
C LYS A 235 16.59 -14.41 39.74
N LYS A 236 15.34 -13.95 39.93
CA LYS A 236 14.46 -14.42 41.03
C LYS A 236 13.01 -13.94 40.90
N LYS A 237 12.10 -14.87 41.23
CA LYS A 237 10.65 -14.70 41.44
C LYS A 237 10.39 -13.96 42.76
N HIS A 238 9.35 -13.14 42.81
CA HIS A 238 8.55 -12.99 44.03
C HIS A 238 7.04 -13.08 43.76
N LYS A 239 6.38 -13.82 44.65
CA LYS A 239 4.98 -14.20 44.69
C LYS A 239 4.50 -13.83 46.09
N LYS A 240 3.43 -13.05 46.22
CA LYS A 240 2.57 -12.91 47.41
C LYS A 240 1.36 -12.05 47.00
N LYS A 241 0.12 -12.21 47.45
CA LYS A 241 -0.74 -13.31 47.95
C LYS A 241 -2.12 -12.64 48.14
N LYS A 242 -3.18 -13.40 47.87
CA LYS A 242 -4.63 -13.12 48.09
C LYS A 242 -4.99 -12.23 49.29
N ARG A 243 -6.12 -11.52 49.17
CA ARG A 243 -7.27 -11.70 50.09
C ARG A 243 -8.62 -11.39 49.42
N GLU A 244 -9.59 -12.27 49.66
CA GLU A 244 -11.00 -12.28 49.25
C GLU A 244 -11.87 -11.42 50.21
N GLU A 245 -13.08 -11.07 49.77
CA GLU A 245 -14.41 -11.06 50.45
C GLU A 245 -15.28 -9.89 49.92
N SER A 246 -16.32 -10.16 49.10
CA SER A 246 -17.77 -10.38 49.45
C SER A 246 -18.46 -9.09 49.94
N ALA A 247 -19.70 -8.70 49.65
CA ALA A 247 -20.89 -9.25 48.99
C ALA A 247 -21.86 -8.07 48.71
N ASP A 248 -22.93 -8.34 47.96
CA ASP A 248 -24.27 -7.71 47.99
C ASP A 248 -24.41 -6.17 47.98
N LEU A 249 -24.87 -5.63 46.84
CA LEU A 249 -26.25 -5.11 46.63
C LEU A 249 -26.41 -4.57 45.19
#